data_AF-A0A3C0SPF6-F1
#
_entry.id   AF-A0A3C0SPF6-F1
#
_cell.length_a   1.000
_cell.length_b   1.000
_cell.length_c   1.000
_cell.angle_alpha   90.00
_cell.angle_beta   90.00
_cell.angle_gamma   90.00
#
_symmetry.space_group_name_H-M   'P 1'
#
loop_
_entity.id
_entity.type
_entity.pdbx_description
1 polymer ?
#
loop_
_entity_poly.entity_id
_entity_poly.type
_entity_poly.pdbx_seq_one_letter_code
_entity_poly.pdbx_strand_id
1 'polypeptide(L)'
;MKFLKGLFKFLPIFVLAGLMMLKVNVLTAAPIATIVACFVAYITEKIKMNDLIDAAVDNVKGLILVFFILMFAYAMASAFMSTGVGASIVNMSLSLGLNARTVAVTGFIVTCILSVATGTSWGTFAACAPIFLWLNHIVGGDILLTTAA
;
A
#
# COMPACT_ATOMS: atom_id res chain seq x y z
N MET A 1 -24.00 24.26 4.11
CA MET A 1 -22.63 24.64 4.51
C MET A 1 -21.75 23.48 4.99
N LYS A 2 -22.22 22.54 5.82
CA LYS A 2 -21.40 21.39 6.29
C LYS A 2 -20.91 20.48 5.15
N PHE A 3 -21.76 20.21 4.15
CA PHE A 3 -21.41 19.40 2.99
C PHE A 3 -20.28 20.01 2.14
N LEU A 4 -20.34 21.32 1.86
CA LEU A 4 -19.32 22.01 1.06
C LEU A 4 -17.95 22.06 1.77
N LYS A 5 -17.93 22.22 3.10
CA LYS A 5 -16.72 22.07 3.90
C LYS A 5 -16.16 20.65 3.87
N GLY A 6 -17.04 19.64 3.93
CA GLY A 6 -16.65 18.24 3.77
C GLY A 6 -15.95 17.99 2.45
N LEU A 7 -16.53 18.46 1.34
CA LEU A 7 -15.93 18.35 0.01
C LEU A 7 -14.57 19.05 -0.08
N PHE A 8 -14.43 20.23 0.54
CA PHE A 8 -13.17 20.97 0.57
C PHE A 8 -12.05 20.24 1.32
N LYS A 9 -12.38 19.43 2.34
CA LYS A 9 -11.39 18.59 3.05
C LYS A 9 -10.80 17.47 2.19
N PHE A 10 -11.48 17.06 1.12
CA PHE A 10 -10.96 16.08 0.16
C PHE A 10 -10.03 16.69 -0.89
N LEU A 11 -9.90 18.02 -0.95
CA LEU A 11 -9.04 18.72 -1.91
C LEU A 11 -7.60 18.17 -1.98
N PRO A 12 -6.90 17.86 -0.87
CA PRO A 12 -5.54 17.32 -0.93
C PRO A 12 -5.46 15.98 -1.68
N ILE A 13 -6.50 15.14 -1.58
CA ILE A 13 -6.57 13.84 -2.25
C ILE A 13 -6.75 14.04 -3.76
N PHE A 14 -7.61 14.98 -4.16
CA PHE A 14 -7.78 15.34 -5.57
C PHE A 14 -6.51 15.94 -6.17
N VAL A 15 -5.79 16.77 -5.41
CA VAL A 15 -4.50 17.32 -5.82
C VAL A 15 -3.47 16.21 -5.99
N LEU A 16 -3.36 15.28 -5.03
CA LEU A 16 -2.45 14.15 -5.15
C LEU A 16 -2.77 13.28 -6.37
N ALA A 17 -4.02 12.86 -6.52
CA ALA A 17 -4.46 12.03 -7.64
C ALA A 17 -4.28 12.76 -8.99
N GLY A 18 -4.59 14.05 -9.05
CA GLY A 18 -4.39 14.89 -10.23
C GLY A 18 -2.92 14.98 -10.64
N LEU A 19 -2.02 15.26 -9.69
CA LEU A 19 -0.59 15.30 -9.94
C LEU A 19 -0.04 13.94 -10.41
N MET A 20 -0.51 12.85 -9.82
CA MET A 20 -0.12 11.50 -10.24
C MET A 20 -0.65 11.15 -11.64
N MET A 21 -1.87 11.54 -11.99
CA MET A 21 -2.42 11.38 -13.35
C MET A 21 -1.64 12.19 -14.39
N LEU A 22 -1.09 13.35 -14.00
CA LEU A 22 -0.18 14.16 -14.81
C LEU A 22 1.25 13.60 -14.90
N LYS A 23 1.48 12.37 -14.41
CA LYS A 23 2.78 11.68 -14.37
C LYS A 23 3.85 12.43 -13.57
N VAL A 24 3.45 13.29 -12.64
CA VAL A 24 4.38 13.87 -11.66
C VAL A 24 4.80 12.77 -10.69
N ASN A 25 6.10 12.69 -10.40
CA ASN A 25 6.64 11.71 -9.47
C ASN A 25 5.95 11.78 -8.10
N VAL A 26 5.64 10.63 -7.51
CA VAL A 26 5.04 10.55 -6.17
C VAL A 26 5.87 11.29 -5.12
N LEU A 27 7.20 11.24 -5.22
CA LEU A 27 8.11 11.94 -4.31
C LEU A 27 7.88 13.45 -4.28
N THR A 28 7.47 14.06 -5.40
CA THR A 28 7.19 15.49 -5.46
C THR A 28 5.70 15.79 -5.26
N ALA A 29 4.81 14.92 -5.73
CA ALA A 29 3.38 15.08 -5.58
C ALA A 29 2.89 14.98 -4.13
N ALA A 30 3.45 14.03 -3.34
CA ALA A 30 3.03 13.81 -1.96
C ALA A 30 3.31 15.00 -1.03
N PRO A 31 4.51 15.62 -1.01
CA PRO A 31 4.76 16.83 -0.21
C PRO A 31 3.83 17.99 -0.59
N ILE A 32 3.57 18.20 -1.88
CA ILE A 32 2.66 19.26 -2.36
C ILE A 32 1.25 19.01 -1.82
N ALA A 33 0.75 17.78 -1.92
CA ALA A 33 -0.56 17.42 -1.39
C ALA A 33 -0.64 17.61 0.14
N THR A 34 0.42 17.26 0.88
CA THR A 34 0.50 17.48 2.33
C THR A 34 0.47 18.97 2.69
N ILE A 35 1.17 19.82 1.95
CA ILE A 35 1.11 21.28 2.15
C ILE A 35 -0.31 21.79 1.92
N VAL A 36 -0.97 21.34 0.83
CA VAL A 36 -2.38 21.68 0.57
C VAL A 36 -3.29 21.17 1.71
N ALA A 37 -3.03 19.99 2.27
CA ALA A 37 -3.76 19.49 3.44
C ALA A 37 -3.60 20.39 4.67
N CYS A 38 -2.39 20.88 4.95
CA CYS A 38 -2.15 21.83 6.04
C CYS A 38 -2.92 23.14 5.83
N PHE A 39 -2.92 23.70 4.61
CA PHE A 39 -3.69 24.91 4.29
C PHE A 39 -5.21 24.69 4.43
N VAL A 40 -5.72 23.57 3.92
CA VAL A 40 -7.15 23.22 4.00
C VAL A 40 -7.58 23.02 5.45
N ALA A 41 -6.76 22.36 6.27
CA ALA A 41 -7.02 22.15 7.68
C ALA A 41 -6.97 23.47 8.47
N TYR A 42 -6.02 24.34 8.18
CA TYR A 42 -5.93 25.68 8.77
C TYR A 42 -7.20 26.52 8.49
N ILE A 43 -7.68 26.52 7.25
CA ILE A 43 -8.88 27.30 6.87
C ILE A 43 -10.17 26.69 7.42
N THR A 44 -10.31 25.36 7.37
CA THR A 44 -11.58 24.68 7.66
C THR A 44 -11.80 24.47 9.16
N GLU A 45 -10.74 24.05 9.85
CA GLU A 45 -10.77 23.65 11.27
C GLU A 45 -10.08 24.68 12.19
N LYS A 46 -9.41 25.70 11.63
CA LYS A 46 -8.71 26.76 12.40
C LYS A 46 -7.69 26.20 13.40
N ILE A 47 -7.09 25.06 13.07
CA ILE A 47 -6.04 24.41 13.85
C ILE A 47 -4.77 25.25 13.75
N LYS A 48 -4.02 25.39 14.86
CA LYS A 48 -2.75 26.15 14.86
C LYS A 48 -1.68 25.40 14.07
N MET A 49 -0.71 26.14 13.53
CA MET A 49 0.39 25.55 12.76
C MET A 49 1.18 24.51 13.57
N ASN A 50 1.41 24.74 14.86
CA ASN A 50 2.11 23.77 15.72
C ASN A 50 1.36 22.44 15.81
N ASP A 51 0.04 22.48 16.07
CA ASP A 51 -0.77 21.27 16.17
C ASP A 51 -0.83 20.50 14.83
N LEU A 52 -0.77 21.21 13.69
CA LEU A 52 -0.67 20.59 12.36
C LEU A 52 0.66 19.88 12.14
N ILE A 53 1.76 20.50 12.59
CA ILE A 53 3.10 19.91 12.50
C ILE A 53 3.19 18.70 13.43
N ASP A 54 2.70 18.81 14.66
CA ASP A 54 2.67 17.71 15.63
C ASP A 54 1.86 16.52 15.08
N ALA A 55 0.68 16.78 14.50
CA ALA A 55 -0.11 15.75 13.85
C ALA A 55 0.63 15.10 12.67
N ALA A 56 1.34 15.87 11.84
CA ALA A 56 2.13 15.32 10.75
C ALA A 56 3.28 14.43 11.26
N VAL A 57 4.00 14.87 12.28
CA VAL A 57 5.11 14.13 12.89
C VAL A 57 4.61 12.85 13.58
N ASP A 58 3.50 12.90 14.27
CA ASP A 58 2.91 11.73 14.91
C ASP A 58 2.48 10.66 13.88
N ASN A 59 1.96 11.08 12.72
CA ASN A 59 1.71 10.15 11.61
C ASN A 59 3.00 9.49 11.10
N VAL A 60 4.09 10.25 10.98
CA VAL A 60 5.40 9.70 10.56
C VAL A 60 5.91 8.65 11.55
N LYS A 61 5.73 8.86 12.86
CA LYS A 61 6.11 7.86 13.88
C LYS A 61 5.43 6.51 13.66
N GLY A 62 4.15 6.51 13.27
CA GLY A 62 3.42 5.29 12.94
C GLY A 62 4.01 4.54 11.73
N LEU A 63 4.51 5.28 10.74
CA LEU A 63 5.14 4.70 9.53
C LEU A 63 6.50 4.05 9.81
N ILE A 64 7.20 4.43 10.88
CA ILE A 64 8.49 3.81 11.25
C ILE A 64 8.32 2.30 11.47
N LEU A 65 7.27 1.88 12.19
CA LEU A 65 6.98 0.48 12.42
C LEU A 65 6.70 -0.26 11.11
N VAL A 66 5.96 0.37 10.19
CA VAL A 66 5.70 -0.18 8.86
C VAL A 66 7.00 -0.39 8.08
N PHE A 67 7.93 0.56 8.12
CA PHE A 67 9.23 0.40 7.46
C PHE A 67 10.03 -0.78 8.03
N PHE A 68 10.01 -1.00 9.35
CA PHE A 68 10.64 -2.19 9.92
C PHE A 68 10.00 -3.49 9.43
N ILE A 69 8.67 -3.57 9.40
CA ILE A 69 7.95 -4.74 8.85
C ILE A 69 8.39 -5.00 7.41
N LEU A 70 8.41 -3.96 6.57
CA LEU A 70 8.80 -4.09 5.16
C LEU A 70 10.27 -4.49 5.01
N MET A 71 11.18 -3.96 5.84
CA MET A 71 12.59 -4.38 5.84
C MET A 71 12.75 -5.87 6.14
N PHE A 72 12.06 -6.38 7.16
CA PHE A 72 12.08 -7.81 7.48
C PHE A 72 11.44 -8.66 6.38
N ALA A 73 10.34 -8.19 5.79
CA ALA A 73 9.70 -8.88 4.67
C ALA A 73 10.62 -8.96 3.44
N TYR A 74 11.35 -7.89 3.12
CA TYR A 74 12.35 -7.89 2.05
C TYR A 74 13.50 -8.86 2.33
N ALA A 75 14.00 -8.88 3.58
CA ALA A 75 15.03 -9.84 3.98
C ALA A 75 14.54 -11.29 3.82
N MET A 76 13.32 -11.60 4.30
CA MET A 76 12.68 -12.90 4.11
C MET A 76 12.52 -13.25 2.63
N ALA A 77 12.01 -12.33 1.82
CA ALA A 77 11.82 -12.52 0.39
C ALA A 77 13.14 -12.85 -0.31
N SER A 78 14.21 -12.11 0.01
CA SER A 78 15.55 -12.38 -0.54
C SER A 78 16.07 -13.77 -0.15
N ALA A 79 15.83 -14.20 1.09
CA ALA A 79 16.20 -15.53 1.56
C ALA A 79 15.40 -16.64 0.84
N PHE A 80 14.10 -16.45 0.61
CA PHE A 80 13.26 -17.40 -0.11
C PHE A 80 13.63 -17.53 -1.59
N MET A 81 14.02 -16.42 -2.22
CA MET A 81 14.51 -16.43 -3.60
C MET A 81 15.88 -17.10 -3.71
N SER A 82 16.78 -16.88 -2.73
CA SER A 82 18.13 -17.47 -2.72
C SER A 82 18.13 -18.97 -2.43
N THR A 83 17.21 -19.45 -1.59
CA THR A 83 17.12 -20.86 -1.16
C THR A 83 16.31 -21.75 -2.11
N GLY A 84 15.70 -21.18 -3.16
CA GLY A 84 14.85 -21.93 -4.10
C GLY A 84 13.44 -22.26 -3.58
N VAL A 85 13.10 -21.82 -2.36
CA VAL A 85 11.74 -21.95 -1.79
C VAL A 85 10.70 -21.27 -2.67
N GLY A 86 11.04 -20.12 -3.26
CA GLY A 86 10.16 -19.46 -4.23
C GLY A 86 9.78 -20.37 -5.40
N ALA A 87 10.77 -21.00 -6.05
CA ALA A 87 10.54 -21.90 -7.18
C ALA A 87 9.66 -23.11 -6.79
N SER A 88 9.85 -23.66 -5.59
CA SER A 88 9.01 -24.74 -5.07
C SER A 88 7.56 -24.32 -4.86
N ILE A 89 7.32 -23.12 -4.30
CA ILE A 89 5.96 -22.58 -4.10
C ILE A 89 5.25 -22.39 -5.46
N VAL A 90 5.98 -21.95 -6.49
CA VAL A 90 5.40 -21.81 -7.84
C VAL A 90 5.04 -23.14 -8.45
N ASN A 91 5.94 -24.12 -8.42
CA ASN A 91 5.65 -25.44 -8.97
C ASN A 91 4.47 -26.11 -8.26
N MET A 92 4.39 -25.95 -6.94
CA MET A 92 3.23 -26.42 -6.17
C MET A 92 1.94 -25.70 -6.58
N SER A 93 1.99 -24.37 -6.71
CA SER A 93 0.84 -23.56 -7.13
C SER A 93 0.36 -23.94 -8.53
N LEU A 94 1.27 -24.08 -9.50
CA LEU A 94 0.96 -24.53 -10.86
C LEU A 94 0.35 -25.93 -10.87
N SER A 95 0.88 -26.85 -10.04
CA SER A 95 0.35 -28.21 -9.92
C SER A 95 -1.06 -28.25 -9.32
N LEU A 96 -1.41 -27.26 -8.50
CA LEU A 96 -2.76 -27.07 -7.96
C LEU A 96 -3.72 -26.37 -8.94
N GLY A 97 -3.25 -26.03 -10.16
CA GLY A 97 -4.06 -25.42 -11.21
C GLY A 97 -4.15 -23.89 -11.17
N LEU A 98 -3.26 -23.23 -10.43
CA LEU A 98 -3.19 -21.77 -10.37
C LEU A 98 -2.73 -21.21 -11.73
N ASN A 99 -3.47 -20.26 -12.28
CA ASN A 99 -3.21 -19.66 -13.59
C ASN A 99 -3.34 -18.13 -13.54
N ALA A 100 -3.02 -17.47 -14.66
CA ALA A 100 -3.05 -16.00 -14.80
C ALA A 100 -4.40 -15.34 -14.40
N ARG A 101 -5.52 -16.05 -14.57
CA ARG A 101 -6.86 -15.53 -14.26
C ARG A 101 -7.21 -15.72 -12.79
N THR A 102 -6.70 -16.76 -12.14
CA THR A 102 -7.07 -17.12 -10.77
C THR A 102 -6.14 -16.52 -9.71
N VAL A 103 -4.93 -16.08 -10.08
CA VAL A 103 -3.93 -15.55 -9.14
C VAL A 103 -4.41 -14.37 -8.29
N ALA A 104 -5.12 -13.41 -8.88
CA ALA A 104 -5.64 -12.27 -8.15
C ALA A 104 -6.74 -12.69 -7.15
N VAL A 105 -7.65 -13.59 -7.54
CA VAL A 105 -8.74 -14.06 -6.68
C VAL A 105 -8.21 -14.92 -5.53
N THR A 106 -7.27 -15.82 -5.82
CA THR A 106 -6.62 -16.63 -4.78
C THR A 106 -5.80 -15.75 -3.83
N GLY A 107 -5.07 -14.77 -4.36
CA GLY A 107 -4.37 -13.76 -3.57
C GLY A 107 -5.31 -13.05 -2.60
N PHE A 108 -6.42 -12.52 -3.12
CA PHE A 108 -7.42 -11.81 -2.32
C PHE A 108 -7.98 -12.66 -1.17
N ILE A 109 -8.35 -13.91 -1.44
CA ILE A 109 -8.90 -14.81 -0.42
C ILE A 109 -7.86 -15.12 0.66
N VAL A 110 -6.61 -15.41 0.26
CA VAL A 110 -5.52 -15.71 1.20
C VAL A 110 -5.16 -14.47 2.02
N THR A 111 -5.07 -13.29 1.39
CA THR A 111 -4.84 -12.00 2.07
C THR A 111 -5.95 -11.72 3.07
N CYS A 112 -7.22 -11.99 2.73
CA CYS A 112 -8.35 -11.83 3.64
C CYS A 112 -8.20 -12.72 4.89
N ILE A 113 -7.89 -14.01 4.72
CA ILE A 113 -7.70 -14.95 5.84
C ILE A 113 -6.50 -14.51 6.70
N LEU A 114 -5.39 -14.16 6.06
CA LEU A 114 -4.17 -13.74 6.76
C LEU A 114 -4.38 -12.42 7.50
N SER A 115 -5.17 -11.49 6.95
CA SER A 115 -5.49 -10.21 7.60
C SER A 115 -6.23 -10.42 8.92
N VAL A 116 -7.10 -11.44 9.01
CA VAL A 116 -7.76 -11.80 10.27
C VAL A 116 -6.74 -12.30 11.31
N ALA A 117 -5.74 -13.08 10.87
CA ALA A 117 -4.73 -13.63 11.76
C ALA A 117 -3.64 -12.62 12.19
N THR A 118 -3.21 -11.75 11.27
CA THR A 118 -2.14 -10.75 11.53
C THR A 118 -2.68 -9.47 12.16
N GLY A 119 -3.98 -9.18 12.03
CA GLY A 119 -4.63 -8.04 12.66
C GLY A 119 -4.16 -6.65 12.20
N THR A 120 -3.31 -6.57 11.18
CA THR A 120 -2.75 -5.31 10.65
C THR A 120 -2.65 -5.34 9.12
N SER A 121 -3.06 -4.27 8.45
CA SER A 121 -3.03 -4.19 6.97
C SER A 121 -1.61 -4.25 6.39
N TRP A 122 -0.65 -3.58 7.03
CA TRP A 122 0.74 -3.54 6.57
C TRP A 122 1.46 -4.87 6.74
N GLY A 123 1.18 -5.62 7.80
CA GLY A 123 1.75 -6.95 8.02
C GLY A 123 1.28 -7.95 6.97
N THR A 124 -0.02 -7.95 6.65
CA THR A 124 -0.58 -8.81 5.61
C THR A 124 0.02 -8.49 4.24
N PHE A 125 0.05 -7.21 3.85
CA PHE A 125 0.64 -6.79 2.58
C PHE A 125 2.12 -7.19 2.48
N ALA A 126 2.90 -6.97 3.54
CA ALA A 126 4.32 -7.30 3.56
C ALA A 126 4.59 -8.81 3.39
N ALA A 127 3.77 -9.67 3.97
CA ALA A 127 3.89 -11.12 3.83
C ALA A 127 3.43 -11.63 2.46
N CYS A 128 2.32 -11.08 1.93
CA CYS A 128 1.69 -11.55 0.70
C CYS A 128 2.38 -11.03 -0.58
N ALA A 129 2.87 -9.78 -0.58
CA ALA A 129 3.46 -9.15 -1.75
C ALA A 129 4.60 -9.96 -2.42
N PRO A 130 5.65 -10.44 -1.71
CA PRO A 130 6.74 -11.16 -2.36
C PRO A 130 6.30 -12.51 -2.95
N ILE A 131 5.23 -13.12 -2.44
CA ILE A 131 4.74 -14.41 -2.92
C ILE A 131 3.83 -14.21 -4.13
N PHE A 132 2.77 -13.40 -3.98
CA PHE A 132 1.74 -13.25 -5.02
C PHE A 132 2.19 -12.38 -6.19
N LEU A 133 2.99 -11.33 -5.97
CA LEU A 133 3.52 -10.54 -7.08
C LEU A 133 4.51 -11.36 -7.91
N TRP A 134 5.26 -12.25 -7.26
CA TRP A 134 6.17 -13.15 -7.96
C TRP A 134 5.43 -14.27 -8.70
N LEU A 135 4.43 -14.89 -8.07
CA LEU A 135 3.53 -15.83 -8.73
C LEU A 135 2.88 -15.19 -9.96
N ASN A 136 2.33 -13.98 -9.82
CA ASN A 136 1.70 -13.23 -10.91
C ASN A 136 2.68 -12.98 -12.06
N HIS A 137 3.92 -12.59 -11.76
CA HIS A 137 4.95 -12.39 -12.76
C HIS A 137 5.25 -13.68 -13.56
N ILE A 138 5.19 -14.85 -12.93
CA ILE A 138 5.50 -16.13 -13.59
C ILE A 138 4.32 -16.66 -14.39
N VAL A 139 3.10 -16.59 -13.86
CA VAL A 139 1.90 -17.04 -14.58
C VAL A 139 1.46 -16.05 -15.66
N GLY A 140 2.04 -14.84 -15.70
CA GLY A 140 1.66 -13.79 -16.64
C GLY A 140 0.30 -13.16 -16.34
N GLY A 141 -0.04 -13.05 -15.06
CA GLY A 141 -1.30 -12.43 -14.62
C GLY A 141 -1.23 -10.90 -14.60
N ASP A 142 -2.39 -10.28 -14.39
CA ASP A 142 -2.48 -8.82 -14.29
C ASP A 142 -1.92 -8.32 -12.95
N ILE A 143 -0.85 -7.53 -13.04
CA ILE A 143 -0.15 -7.00 -11.87
C ILE A 143 -1.02 -6.01 -11.09
N LEU A 144 -1.85 -5.21 -11.77
CA LEU A 144 -2.71 -4.21 -11.13
C LEU A 144 -3.76 -4.91 -10.26
N LEU A 145 -4.44 -5.90 -10.83
CA LEU A 145 -5.43 -6.73 -10.14
C LEU A 145 -4.81 -7.48 -8.96
N THR A 146 -3.60 -8.02 -9.12
CA THR A 146 -2.93 -8.75 -8.04
C THR A 146 -2.42 -7.82 -6.93
N THR A 147 -1.98 -6.60 -7.26
CA THR A 147 -1.60 -5.61 -6.23
C THR A 147 -2.81 -5.04 -5.48
N ALA A 148 -4.00 -5.08 -6.09
CA ALA A 148 -5.25 -4.62 -5.48
C ALA A 148 -5.96 -5.71 -4.65
N ALA A 149 -5.46 -6.95 -4.68
CA ALA A 149 -5.98 -8.12 -3.99
C ALA A 149 -5.43 -8.26 -2.57
#